data_AF-A0AAV2SJB3-F1
#
_entry.id   AF-A0AAV2SJB3-F1
#
_cell.length_a   1.000
_cell.length_b   1.000
_cell.length_c   1.000
_cell.angle_alpha   90.00
_cell.angle_beta   90.00
_cell.angle_gamma   90.00
#
_symmetry.space_group_name_H-M   'P 1'
#
loop_
_entity.id
_entity.type
_entity.pdbx_description
1 polymer ?
#
loop_
_entity_poly.entity_id
_entity_poly.type
_entity_poly.pdbx_seq_one_letter_code
_entity_poly.pdbx_strand_id
1 'polypeptide(L)'
;MTAPWFRCTQCDKAFPDKHNLLIHHKIHTGERPYQCGQCDKTFKNNRGLISHLRTHTGEKPYRCSQCDKAFSEKSSLRIHIKKHTGENIYQCKECDKSFSLKSILLIHLRTHTG
;
A
#
# COMPACT_ATOMS: atom_id res chain seq x y z
N MET A 1 8.31 -12.62 -31.95
CA MET A 1 8.01 -11.18 -32.14
C MET A 1 7.55 -10.63 -30.81
N THR A 2 8.33 -9.77 -30.16
CA THR A 2 7.96 -9.17 -28.87
C THR A 2 6.92 -8.07 -29.12
N ALA A 3 5.78 -8.11 -28.42
CA ALA A 3 4.79 -7.05 -28.52
C ALA A 3 5.41 -5.68 -28.15
N PRO A 4 5.07 -4.59 -28.86
CA PRO A 4 5.62 -3.27 -28.55
C PRO A 4 5.12 -2.81 -27.18
N TRP A 5 6.06 -2.50 -26.29
CA TRP A 5 5.78 -1.92 -24.98
C TRP A 5 5.41 -0.43 -25.14
N PHE A 6 4.27 -0.02 -24.61
CA PHE A 6 3.80 1.36 -24.60
C PHE A 6 4.52 2.14 -23.49
N ARG A 7 5.30 3.15 -23.87
CA ARG A 7 6.12 3.94 -22.93
C ARG A 7 5.39 5.18 -22.45
N CYS A 8 5.56 5.51 -21.17
CA CYS A 8 5.14 6.79 -20.63
C CYS A 8 6.09 7.90 -21.11
N THR A 9 5.54 9.08 -21.40
CA THR A 9 6.32 10.27 -21.81
C THR A 9 6.78 11.13 -20.63
N GLN A 10 6.28 10.84 -19.42
CA GLN A 10 6.54 11.61 -18.20
C GLN A 10 7.38 10.84 -17.17
N CYS A 11 7.69 9.56 -17.44
CA CYS A 11 8.63 8.75 -16.66
C CYS A 11 9.09 7.53 -17.47
N ASP A 12 10.09 6.79 -16.99
CA ASP A 12 10.69 5.65 -17.70
C ASP A 12 9.88 4.34 -17.67
N LYS A 13 8.58 4.40 -17.32
CA LYS A 13 7.73 3.19 -17.25
C LYS A 13 7.18 2.78 -18.60
N ALA A 14 7.09 1.47 -18.81
CA ALA A 14 6.50 0.87 -20.01
C ALA A 14 5.46 -0.20 -19.65
N PHE A 15 4.45 -0.34 -20.50
CA PHE A 15 3.27 -1.18 -20.26
C PHE A 15 2.98 -2.07 -21.47
N PRO A 16 2.39 -3.26 -21.26
CA PRO A 16 2.10 -4.20 -22.35
C PRO A 16 1.00 -3.72 -23.30
N ASP A 17 0.16 -2.77 -22.88
CA ASP A 17 -0.96 -2.25 -23.66
C ASP A 17 -1.24 -0.76 -23.36
N LYS A 18 -1.99 -0.12 -24.26
CA LYS A 18 -2.40 1.29 -24.14
C LYS A 18 -3.31 1.55 -22.94
N HIS A 19 -4.13 0.57 -22.53
CA HIS A 19 -5.09 0.75 -21.43
C HIS A 19 -4.36 0.94 -20.09
N ASN A 20 -3.37 0.09 -19.82
CA ASN A 20 -2.50 0.21 -18.66
C ASN A 20 -1.67 1.50 -18.68
N LEU A 21 -1.17 1.92 -19.85
CA LEU A 21 -0.50 3.22 -20.00
C LEU A 21 -1.46 4.39 -19.68
N LEU A 22 -2.70 4.36 -20.17
CA LEU A 22 -3.71 5.40 -19.89
C LEU A 22 -4.04 5.49 -18.40
N ILE A 23 -4.22 4.35 -17.73
CA ILE A 23 -4.42 4.31 -16.27
C ILE A 23 -3.20 4.90 -15.56
N HIS A 24 -1.99 4.59 -16.03
CA HIS A 24 -0.77 5.13 -15.47
C HIS A 24 -0.66 6.66 -15.63
N HIS A 25 -1.08 7.23 -16.76
CA HIS A 25 -1.08 8.68 -16.98
C HIS A 25 -1.89 9.45 -15.93
N LYS A 26 -2.93 8.84 -15.35
CA LYS A 26 -3.71 9.45 -14.25
C LYS A 26 -2.88 9.73 -12.99
N ILE A 27 -1.75 9.04 -12.81
CA ILE A 27 -0.83 9.31 -11.71
C ILE A 27 -0.14 10.66 -11.90
N HIS A 28 0.18 11.03 -13.14
CA HIS A 28 0.85 12.28 -13.45
C HIS A 28 -0.10 13.48 -13.41
N THR A 29 -1.35 13.30 -13.82
CA THR A 29 -2.36 14.37 -13.77
C THR A 29 -2.90 14.61 -12.36
N GLY A 30 -2.67 13.69 -11.43
CA GLY A 30 -3.28 13.73 -10.10
C GLY A 30 -4.80 13.50 -10.13
N GLU A 31 -5.36 13.08 -11.27
CA GLU A 31 -6.79 12.84 -11.42
C GLU A 31 -7.25 11.75 -10.45
N ARG A 32 -8.21 12.10 -9.60
CA ARG A 32 -8.83 11.22 -8.61
C ARG A 32 -10.33 11.15 -8.86
N PRO A 33 -10.76 10.42 -9.91
CA PRO A 33 -12.15 10.49 -10.39
C PRO A 33 -13.15 9.83 -9.44
N TYR A 34 -12.69 9.11 -8.41
CA TYR A 34 -13.55 8.39 -7.47
C TYR A 34 -13.71 9.22 -6.19
N GLN A 35 -14.81 9.95 -6.07
CA GLN A 35 -15.12 10.78 -4.89
C GLN A 35 -15.92 10.00 -3.84
N CYS A 36 -15.66 10.25 -2.56
CA CYS A 36 -16.49 9.78 -1.48
C CYS A 36 -17.78 10.59 -1.38
N GLY A 37 -18.94 9.92 -1.31
CA GLY A 37 -20.23 10.61 -1.11
C GLY A 37 -20.46 11.13 0.31
N GLN A 38 -19.59 10.80 1.26
CA GLN A 38 -19.73 11.13 2.68
C GLN A 38 -18.68 12.12 3.19
N CYS A 39 -17.66 12.45 2.39
CA CYS A 39 -16.65 13.46 2.68
C CYS A 39 -15.91 13.90 1.40
N ASP A 40 -15.07 14.93 1.48
CA ASP A 40 -14.39 15.51 0.31
C ASP A 40 -13.18 14.70 -0.21
N LYS A 41 -12.99 13.46 0.29
CA LYS A 41 -11.86 12.63 -0.12
C LYS A 41 -12.08 12.02 -1.50
N THR A 42 -11.05 12.08 -2.32
CA THR A 42 -11.03 11.52 -3.68
C THR A 42 -9.93 10.47 -3.83
N PHE A 43 -10.16 9.49 -4.72
CA PHE A 43 -9.32 8.31 -4.90
C PHE A 43 -8.99 8.10 -6.37
N LYS A 44 -7.80 7.55 -6.62
CA LYS A 44 -7.32 7.23 -7.98
C LYS A 44 -8.03 6.04 -8.62
N ASN A 45 -8.65 5.17 -7.81
CA ASN A 45 -9.33 3.97 -8.28
C ASN A 45 -10.49 3.59 -7.36
N ASN A 46 -11.44 2.82 -7.89
CA ASN A 46 -12.62 2.37 -7.15
C ASN A 46 -12.27 1.56 -5.91
N ARG A 47 -11.26 0.69 -5.99
CA ARG A 47 -10.81 -0.12 -4.84
C ARG A 47 -10.40 0.75 -3.64
N GLY A 48 -9.72 1.87 -3.90
CA GLY A 48 -9.34 2.83 -2.87
C GLY A 48 -10.54 3.48 -2.22
N LEU A 49 -11.55 3.88 -3.02
CA LEU A 49 -12.81 4.41 -2.52
C LEU A 49 -13.54 3.39 -1.65
N ILE A 50 -13.72 2.15 -2.12
CA ILE A 50 -14.39 1.08 -1.34
C ILE A 50 -13.66 0.81 -0.01
N SER A 51 -12.33 0.73 -0.03
CA SER A 51 -11.54 0.57 1.22
C SER A 51 -11.77 1.74 2.18
N HIS A 52 -11.81 2.95 1.65
CA HIS A 52 -12.09 4.15 2.44
C HIS A 52 -13.51 4.18 3.01
N LEU A 53 -14.53 3.74 2.27
CA LEU A 53 -15.90 3.72 2.77
C LEU A 53 -16.05 2.89 4.06
N ARG A 54 -15.19 1.88 4.26
CA ARG A 54 -15.12 1.12 5.52
C ARG A 54 -14.72 1.96 6.73
N THR A 55 -14.08 3.11 6.53
CA THR A 55 -13.77 4.04 7.61
C THR A 55 -14.99 4.79 8.12
N HIS A 56 -16.03 4.92 7.28
CA HIS A 56 -17.31 5.50 7.70
C HIS A 56 -18.22 4.44 8.32
N THR A 57 -18.27 3.23 7.76
CA THR A 57 -19.14 2.15 8.26
C THR A 57 -18.56 1.40 9.46
N GLY A 58 -17.25 1.49 9.68
CA GLY A 58 -16.54 0.69 10.69
C GLY A 58 -16.35 -0.78 10.29
N GLU A 59 -16.67 -1.17 9.05
CA GLU A 59 -16.58 -2.55 8.59
C GLU A 59 -15.13 -3.08 8.66
N LYS A 60 -14.96 -4.23 9.31
CA LYS A 60 -13.67 -4.90 9.50
C LYS A 60 -13.75 -6.36 9.04
N PRO A 61 -13.77 -6.62 7.73
CA PRO A 61 -14.02 -7.97 7.20
C PRO A 61 -12.85 -8.93 7.44
N TYR A 62 -11.66 -8.43 7.77
CA TYR A 62 -10.46 -9.27 7.93
C TYR A 62 -10.18 -9.54 9.40
N ARG A 63 -10.63 -10.69 9.89
CA ARG A 63 -10.41 -11.14 11.28
C ARG A 63 -9.06 -11.84 11.45
N CYS A 64 -8.41 -11.60 12.57
CA CYS A 64 -7.25 -12.37 12.99
C CYS A 64 -7.69 -13.75 13.47
N SER A 65 -6.93 -14.80 13.12
CA SER A 65 -7.19 -16.16 13.59
C SER A 65 -6.58 -16.45 14.97
N GLN A 66 -5.73 -15.56 15.48
CA GLN A 66 -4.97 -15.74 16.72
C GLN A 66 -5.43 -14.81 17.85
N CYS A 67 -6.33 -13.87 17.57
CA CYS A 67 -6.97 -13.02 18.58
C CYS A 67 -8.26 -12.38 18.02
N ASP A 68 -9.02 -11.69 18.85
CA ASP A 68 -10.31 -11.09 18.47
C ASP A 68 -10.22 -9.81 17.62
N LYS A 69 -9.00 -9.43 17.18
CA LYS A 69 -8.81 -8.21 16.39
C LYS A 69 -9.26 -8.42 14.94
N ALA A 70 -9.94 -7.41 14.40
CA ALA A 70 -10.35 -7.35 13.01
C ALA A 70 -9.88 -6.04 12.35
N PHE A 71 -9.69 -6.07 11.03
CA PHE A 71 -9.11 -4.99 10.23
C PHE A 71 -9.98 -4.69 9.01
N SER A 72 -9.99 -3.42 8.59
CA SER A 72 -10.66 -2.96 7.37
C SER A 72 -9.90 -3.34 6.09
N GLU A 73 -8.61 -3.64 6.21
CA GLU A 73 -7.73 -4.02 5.09
C GLU A 73 -6.93 -5.31 5.35
N LYS A 74 -6.76 -6.12 4.29
CA LYS A 74 -5.99 -7.37 4.33
C LYS A 74 -4.50 -7.14 4.61
N SER A 75 -3.95 -6.05 4.09
CA SER A 75 -2.56 -5.60 4.32
C SER A 75 -2.30 -5.39 5.82
N SER A 76 -3.22 -4.71 6.50
CA SER A 76 -3.17 -4.43 7.93
C SER A 76 -3.24 -5.71 8.77
N LEU A 77 -4.14 -6.65 8.42
CA LEU A 77 -4.17 -7.97 9.06
C LEU A 77 -2.85 -8.72 8.88
N ARG A 78 -2.29 -8.75 7.67
CA ARG A 78 -1.01 -9.43 7.41
C ARG A 78 0.13 -8.86 8.25
N ILE A 79 0.21 -7.53 8.37
CA ILE A 79 1.19 -6.86 9.23
C ILE A 79 0.98 -7.22 10.69
N HIS A 80 -0.27 -7.27 11.14
CA HIS A 80 -0.61 -7.65 12.50
C HIS A 80 -0.21 -9.09 12.82
N ILE A 81 -0.44 -10.05 11.92
CA ILE A 81 -0.09 -11.47 12.11
C ILE A 81 1.41 -11.63 12.36
N LYS A 82 2.28 -10.83 11.73
CA LYS A 82 3.73 -10.86 11.99
C LYS A 82 4.10 -10.56 13.44
N LYS A 83 3.24 -9.85 14.18
CA LYS A 83 3.46 -9.61 15.61
C LYS A 83 3.21 -10.87 16.45
N HIS A 84 2.35 -11.77 15.99
CA HIS A 84 2.14 -13.05 16.66
C HIS A 84 3.25 -14.05 16.36
N THR A 85 3.76 -14.08 15.12
CA THR A 85 4.82 -15.02 14.73
C THR A 85 6.20 -14.59 15.23
N GLY A 86 6.38 -13.32 15.62
CA GLY A 86 7.70 -12.79 15.99
C GLY A 86 8.67 -12.67 14.80
N GLU A 87 8.19 -12.85 13.56
CA GLU A 87 9.02 -12.79 12.36
C GLU A 87 9.53 -11.36 12.11
N ASN A 88 10.77 -11.12 12.54
CA ASN A 88 11.49 -9.90 12.26
C ASN A 88 12.34 -10.06 10.99
N ILE A 89 11.73 -9.83 9.84
CA ILE A 89 12.39 -10.03 8.53
C ILE A 89 13.23 -8.83 8.07
N TYR A 90 13.17 -7.69 8.77
CA TYR A 90 13.91 -6.49 8.40
C TYR A 90 15.06 -6.26 9.38
N GLN A 91 16.23 -6.78 9.04
CA GLN A 91 17.48 -6.57 9.79
C GLN A 91 18.05 -5.18 9.57
N CYS A 92 18.54 -4.58 10.64
CA CYS A 92 19.43 -3.43 10.59
C CYS A 92 20.81 -3.87 10.08
N LYS A 93 21.46 -3.05 9.25
CA LYS A 93 22.81 -3.34 8.75
C LYS A 93 23.92 -2.80 9.65
N GLU A 94 23.57 -1.91 10.58
CA GLU A 94 24.49 -1.20 11.46
C GLU A 94 24.46 -1.75 12.90
N CYS A 95 23.53 -2.67 13.21
CA CYS A 95 23.47 -3.39 14.48
C CYS A 95 22.61 -4.66 14.36
N ASP A 96 22.60 -5.52 15.39
CA ASP A 96 21.89 -6.81 15.38
C ASP A 96 20.36 -6.72 15.55
N LYS A 97 19.79 -5.51 15.56
CA LYS A 97 18.35 -5.32 15.74
C LYS A 97 17.60 -5.70 14.46
N SER A 98 16.49 -6.41 14.66
CA SER A 98 15.58 -6.82 13.58
C SER A 98 14.15 -6.36 13.86
N PHE A 99 13.41 -6.04 12.81
CA PHE A 99 12.06 -5.47 12.90
C PHE A 99 11.07 -6.23 12.02
N SER A 100 9.81 -6.28 12.47
CA SER A 100 8.70 -6.91 11.73
C SER A 100 8.21 -6.05 10.56
N LEU A 101 8.53 -4.75 10.55
CA LEU A 101 8.12 -3.79 9.52
C LEU A 101 9.28 -2.93 9.03
N LYS A 102 9.35 -2.73 7.72
CA LYS A 102 10.35 -1.88 7.05
C LYS A 102 10.29 -0.43 7.55
N SER A 103 9.10 0.11 7.79
CA SER A 103 8.94 1.48 8.28
C SER A 103 9.59 1.68 9.66
N ILE A 104 9.50 0.69 10.55
CA ILE A 104 10.14 0.75 11.87
C ILE A 104 11.66 0.68 11.71
N LEU A 105 12.18 -0.19 10.84
CA LEU A 105 13.60 -0.20 10.49
C LEU A 105 14.07 1.18 9.97
N LEU A 106 13.33 1.80 9.05
CA LEU A 106 13.70 3.11 8.49
C LEU A 106 13.71 4.23 9.55
N ILE A 107 12.82 4.18 10.54
CA ILE A 107 12.84 5.10 11.68
C ILE A 107 14.06 4.80 12.56
N HIS A 108 14.35 3.53 12.82
CA HIS A 108 15.52 3.12 13.59
C HIS A 108 16.83 3.55 12.94
N LEU A 109 16.98 3.45 11.61
CA LEU A 109 18.22 3.86 10.92
C LEU A 109 18.56 5.35 11.15
N ARG A 110 17.58 6.19 11.47
CA ARG A 110 17.83 7.60 11.81
C ARG A 110 18.61 7.77 13.12
N THR A 111 18.66 6.74 13.97
CA THR A 111 19.46 6.79 15.21
C THR A 111 20.95 6.53 14.97
N HIS A 112 21.32 6.04 13.78
CA HIS A 112 22.72 5.77 13.42
C HIS A 112 23.33 6.89 12.57
N THR A 113 22.49 7.67 11.87
CA THR A 113 22.90 8.85 11.10
C THR A 113 23.05 10.11 11.97
N GLY A 114 23.36 9.92 13.26
CA GLY A 114 23.58 11.01 14.23
C GLY A 114 24.89 11.73 14.00
#